data_AF-A0A1M6ETM3-F1
#
_entry.id   AF-A0A1M6ETM3-F1
#
_cell.length_a   1.000
_cell.length_b   1.000
_cell.length_c   1.000
_cell.angle_alpha   90.00
_cell.angle_beta   90.00
_cell.angle_gamma   90.00
#
_symmetry.space_group_name_H-M   'P 1'
#
loop_
_entity.id
_entity.type
_entity.pdbx_description
1 polymer ?
#
loop_
_entity_poly.entity_id
_entity_poly.type
_entity_poly.pdbx_seq_one_letter_code
_entity_poly.pdbx_strand_id
1 'polypeptide(L)' 'MRLRELKRKIALRKFLLNTLLIFLNPTNTIIVQLSQDLDIFITKYQKYSYTKHKKKEAYYITRKKIA' A
#
# COMPACT_ATOMS: atom_id res chain seq x y z
N MET A 1 -9.41 2.66 -8.72
CA MET A 1 -9.59 2.07 -7.39
C MET A 1 -9.52 3.16 -6.33
N ARG A 2 -10.53 3.28 -5.46
CA ARG A 2 -10.54 4.32 -4.42
C ARG A 2 -9.53 4.00 -3.32
N LEU A 3 -8.93 5.02 -2.71
CA LEU A 3 -7.92 4.81 -1.65
C LEU A 3 -8.44 3.97 -0.48
N ARG A 4 -9.73 4.15 -0.13
CA ARG A 4 -10.41 3.37 0.91
C ARG A 4 -10.50 1.88 0.55
N GLU A 5 -10.82 1.57 -0.71
CA GLU A 5 -10.84 0.19 -1.21
C GLU A 5 -9.44 -0.41 -1.19
N LEU A 6 -8.41 0.39 -1.55
CA LEU A 6 -7.01 -0.06 -1.54
C LEU A 6 -6.56 -0.41 -0.12
N LYS A 7 -6.83 0.46 0.86
CA LYS A 7 -6.56 0.20 2.28
C LYS A 7 -7.29 -1.05 2.77
N ARG A 8 -8.58 -1.22 2.42
CA ARG A 8 -9.36 -2.41 2.80
C ARG A 8 -8.77 -3.69 2.20
N LYS A 9 -8.35 -3.66 0.92
CA LYS A 9 -7.69 -4.81 0.27
C LYS A 9 -6.34 -5.15 0.93
N ILE A 10 -5.55 -4.15 1.34
CA ILE A 10 -4.30 -4.37 2.09
C ILE A 10 -4.59 -5.00 3.45
N ALA A 11 -5.57 -4.47 4.19
CA ALA A 11 -5.93 -4.98 5.51
C ALA A 11 -6.42 -6.43 5.45
N LEU A 12 -7.31 -6.76 4.50
CA LEU A 12 -7.80 -8.13 4.29
C LEU A 12 -6.66 -9.09 3.94
N ARG A 13 -5.75 -8.70 3.04
CA ARG A 13 -4.61 -9.54 2.66
C ARG A 13 -3.61 -9.74 3.80
N LYS A 14 -3.35 -8.71 4.61
CA LYS A 14 -2.53 -8.83 5.82
C LYS A 14 -3.15 -9.80 6.82
N PHE A 15 -4.45 -9.67 7.05
CA PHE A 15 -5.17 -10.57 7.94
C PHE A 15 -5.10 -12.01 7.45
N LEU A 16 -5.35 -12.23 6.15
CA LEU A 16 -5.31 -13.54 5.51
C LEU A 16 -3.91 -14.16 5.54
N LEU A 17 -2.86 -13.37 5.26
CA LEU A 17 -1.48 -13.83 5.34
C LEU A 17 -1.09 -14.21 6.77
N ASN A 18 -1.44 -13.39 7.76
CA ASN A 18 -1.18 -13.69 9.17
C ASN A 18 -1.93 -14.92 9.65
N THR A 19 -3.17 -15.13 9.20
CA THR A 19 -3.92 -16.35 9.54
C THR A 19 -3.32 -17.58 8.89
N LEU A 20 -2.91 -17.50 7.62
CA LEU A 20 -2.28 -18.63 6.94
C LEU A 20 -0.90 -18.97 7.51
N LEU A 21 -0.12 -17.99 7.96
CA LEU A 21 1.18 -18.21 8.60
C LEU A 21 1.11 -18.97 9.93
N ILE A 22 -0.08 -19.06 10.55
CA ILE A 22 -0.30 -19.91 11.74
C ILE A 22 -0.27 -21.40 11.34
N PHE A 23 -0.70 -21.71 10.11
CA PHE A 23 -0.89 -23.09 9.64
C PHE A 23 0.15 -23.54 8.60
N LEU A 24 0.76 -22.60 7.87
CA LEU A 24 1.67 -22.86 6.75
C LEU A 24 3.04 -22.24 7.02
N ASN A 25 4.10 -22.95 6.61
CA ASN A 25 5.47 -22.46 6.71
C ASN A 25 5.65 -21.20 5.82
N PRO A 26 6.32 -20.13 6.27
CA PRO A 26 6.61 -18.94 5.46
C PRO A 26 7.29 -19.21 4.10
N THR A 27 8.03 -20.31 3.95
CA THR A 27 8.65 -20.71 2.68
C THR A 27 7.70 -21.41 1.72
N ASN A 28 6.47 -21.72 2.14
CA ASN A 28 5.46 -22.31 1.26
C ASN A 28 5.17 -21.37 0.09
N THR A 29 5.19 -21.91 -1.13
CA THR A 29 4.99 -21.15 -2.37
C THR A 29 3.71 -20.32 -2.36
N ILE A 30 2.63 -20.81 -1.73
CA ILE A 30 1.36 -20.09 -1.58
C ILE A 30 1.54 -18.84 -0.71
N ILE A 31 2.26 -18.96 0.42
CA ILE A 31 2.54 -17.84 1.32
C ILE A 31 3.43 -16.80 0.63
N VAL A 32 4.45 -17.25 -0.10
CA VAL A 32 5.34 -16.38 -0.86
C VAL A 32 4.56 -15.58 -1.91
N GLN A 33 3.71 -16.24 -2.69
CA GLN A 33 2.87 -15.57 -3.69
C GLN A 33 1.90 -14.57 -3.05
N LEU A 34 1.24 -14.94 -1.95
CA LEU A 34 0.34 -14.04 -1.23
C LEU A 34 1.05 -12.82 -0.64
N SER A 35 2.29 -13.00 -0.17
CA SER A 35 3.16 -11.93 0.31
C SER A 35 3.53 -10.96 -0.82
N GLN A 36 3.96 -11.49 -1.97
CA GLN A 36 4.27 -10.69 -3.16
C GLN A 36 3.06 -9.90 -3.65
N ASP A 37 1.88 -10.53 -3.68
CA ASP A 37 0.64 -9.88 -4.04
C ASP A 37 0.29 -8.73 -3.08
N LEU A 38 0.44 -8.95 -1.77
CA LEU A 38 0.24 -7.91 -0.75
C LEU A 38 1.18 -6.73 -0.99
N ASP A 39 2.44 -6.98 -1.32
CA ASP A 39 3.45 -5.96 -1.60
C ASP A 39 3.10 -5.08 -2.80
N ILE A 40 2.50 -5.65 -3.85
CA ILE A 40 1.99 -4.88 -4.99
C ILE A 40 0.94 -3.86 -4.54
N PHE A 41 0.03 -4.22 -3.65
CA PHE A 41 -0.99 -3.30 -3.15
C PHE A 41 -0.39 -2.23 -2.24
N ILE A 42 0.58 -2.58 -1.40
CA ILE A 42 1.30 -1.64 -0.53
C ILE A 42 2.06 -0.61 -1.37
N THR A 43 2.80 -1.07 -2.39
CA THR A 43 3.56 -0.21 -3.30
C THR A 43 2.64 0.77 -4.03
N LYS A 44 1.48 0.32 -4.51
CA LYS A 44 0.45 1.20 -5.11
C LYS A 44 -0.03 2.27 -4.13
N TYR A 45 -0.25 1.91 -2.86
CA TYR A 45 -0.67 2.84 -1.81
C TYR A 45 0.41 3.88 -1.48
N GLN A 46 1.67 3.45 -1.40
CA GLN A 46 2.82 4.33 -1.16
C GLN A 46 2.99 5.33 -2.31
N LYS A 47 2.92 4.87 -3.57
CA LYS A 47 3.00 5.76 -4.75
C LYS A 47 1.89 6.81 -4.75
N TYR A 48 0.67 6.43 -4.39
CA TYR A 48 -0.42 7.40 -4.21
C TYR A 48 -0.11 8.43 -3.12
N SER A 49 0.39 7.98 -1.96
CA SER A 49 0.71 8.87 -0.84
C SER A 49 1.84 9.85 -1.20
N TYR A 50 2.86 9.35 -1.89
CA TYR A 50 3.98 10.14 -2.40
C TYR A 50 3.52 11.22 -3.40
N THR A 51 2.74 10.83 -4.42
CA THR A 51 2.23 11.77 -5.42
C THR A 51 1.31 12.83 -4.80
N LYS A 52 0.47 12.46 -3.83
CA LYS A 52 -0.34 13.41 -3.06
C LYS A 52 0.54 14.39 -2.28
N HIS A 53 1.60 13.92 -1.63
CA HIS A 53 2.54 14.77 -0.91
C HIS A 53 3.24 15.75 -1.86
N LYS A 54 3.77 15.26 -2.99
CA LYS A 54 4.44 16.09 -4.00
C LYS A 54 3.54 17.19 -4.57
N LYS A 55 2.26 16.89 -4.84
CA LYS A 55 1.28 17.90 -5.28
C LYS A 55 1.05 18.98 -4.22
N LYS A 56 0.94 18.57 -2.95
CA LYS A 56 0.76 19.49 -1.82
C LYS A 56 2.00 20.37 -1.63
N GLU A 57 3.19 19.79 -1.71
CA GLU A 57 4.48 20.49 -1.68
C GLU A 57 4.57 21.54 -2.79
N ALA A 58 4.29 21.15 -4.04
CA ALA A 58 4.28 22.06 -5.19
C ALA A 58 3.30 23.23 -5.00
N TYR A 59 2.07 22.94 -4.54
CA TYR A 59 1.08 23.98 -4.25
C TYR A 59 1.59 25.02 -3.23
N TYR A 60 2.22 24.58 -2.13
CA TYR A 60 2.76 25.51 -1.14
C TYR A 60 3.94 26.32 -1.69
N ILE A 61 4.82 25.71 -2.49
CA ILE A 61 5.92 26.42 -3.13
C ILE A 61 5.38 27.50 -4.08
N THR A 62 4.40 27.16 -4.93
CA THR A 62 3.76 28.12 -5.84
C THR A 62 3.09 29.24 -5.06
N ARG A 63 2.34 28.93 -4.00
CA ARG A 63 1.67 29.95 -3.17
C ARG A 63 2.66 30.87 -2.45
N LYS A 64 3.78 30.34 -1.93
CA LYS A 64 4.85 31.13 -1.31
C LYS A 64 5.60 32.03 -2.30
N LYS A 65 5.59 31.71 -3.60
CA LYS A 65 6.18 32.57 -4.65
C LYS A 65 5.26 33.70 -5.11
N ILE A 66 3.95 33.57 -4.87
CA ILE A 66 2.93 34.56 -5.27
C ILE A 66 2.62 35.54 -4.13
N ALA A 67 2.91 35.14 -2.88
CA ALA A 67 2.84 35.98 -1.69
C ALA A 67 4.15 36.77 -1.49
#